data_AF-A0A7K0KXK0-F1
#
_entry.id   AF-A0A7K0KXK0-F1
#
_cell.length_a   1.000
_cell.length_b   1.000
_cell.length_c   1.000
_cell.angle_alpha   90.00
_cell.angle_beta   90.00
_cell.angle_gamma   90.00
#
_symmetry.space_group_name_H-M   'P 1'
#
loop_
_entity.id
_entity.type
_entity.pdbx_description
1 polymer ?
#
loop_
_entity_poly.entity_id
_entity_poly.type
_entity_poly.pdbx_seq_one_letter_code
_entity_poly.pdbx_strand_id
1 'polypeptide(L)'
;MSEIGYRGATACTAAGISYRQLDYWARTGLVEPTVREASGSGSQRLYGFRDILVLKIVKRLLDAGVSLQNIRTAVNYLRDRGVAELESITLMSDGASIYECTSPDEIIDLLQGGQGVFGIAVGKVWSEVEGSLAVLQGEVEGSAVGGEDNDELAERRKRKLA
;
A
#
# COMPACT_ATOMS: atom_id res chain seq x y z
N MET A 1 14.79 -8.58 12.75
CA MET A 1 13.45 -9.18 12.87
C MET A 1 12.95 -9.42 11.46
N SER A 2 12.40 -10.60 11.15
CA SER A 2 11.73 -10.82 9.87
C SER A 2 10.54 -9.88 9.75
N GLU A 3 10.41 -9.18 8.63
CA GLU A 3 9.25 -8.35 8.33
C GLU A 3 8.02 -9.23 8.08
N ILE A 4 6.84 -8.75 8.49
CA ILE A 4 5.56 -9.43 8.20
C ILE A 4 5.22 -9.22 6.73
N GLY A 5 4.98 -10.32 6.02
CA GLY A 5 4.54 -10.32 4.63
C GLY A 5 3.07 -10.69 4.49
N TYR A 6 2.37 -10.01 3.59
CA TYR A 6 0.95 -10.23 3.33
C TYR A 6 0.73 -10.77 1.93
N ARG A 7 -0.10 -11.81 1.82
CA ARG A 7 -0.46 -12.40 0.51
C ARG A 7 -1.25 -11.39 -0.32
N GLY A 8 -1.27 -11.59 -1.64
CA GLY A 8 -1.95 -10.69 -2.57
C GLY A 8 -3.43 -10.44 -2.24
N ALA A 9 -4.15 -11.44 -1.72
CA ALA A 9 -5.54 -11.25 -1.27
C ALA A 9 -5.64 -10.26 -0.10
N THR A 10 -4.82 -10.44 0.94
CA THR A 10 -4.74 -9.52 2.08
C THR A 10 -4.34 -8.11 1.65
N ALA A 11 -3.32 -8.00 0.78
CA ALA A 11 -2.87 -6.73 0.24
C ALA A 11 -3.98 -6.01 -0.56
N CYS A 12 -4.73 -6.74 -1.39
CA CYS A 12 -5.87 -6.20 -2.13
C CYS A 12 -6.95 -5.65 -1.20
N THR A 13 -7.31 -6.41 -0.17
CA THR A 13 -8.32 -6.00 0.82
C THR A 13 -7.87 -4.76 1.58
N ALA A 14 -6.65 -4.74 2.13
CA ALA A 14 -6.15 -3.61 2.91
C ALA A 14 -5.95 -2.33 2.08
N ALA A 15 -5.52 -2.46 0.82
CA ALA A 15 -5.33 -1.34 -0.09
C ALA A 15 -6.61 -0.91 -0.83
N GLY A 16 -7.68 -1.71 -0.80
CA GLY A 16 -8.93 -1.42 -1.53
C GLY A 16 -8.76 -1.51 -3.05
N ILE A 17 -7.98 -2.47 -3.55
CA ILE A 17 -7.70 -2.66 -4.97
C ILE A 17 -8.11 -4.05 -5.45
N SER A 18 -8.33 -4.19 -6.75
CA SER A 18 -8.55 -5.49 -7.38
C SER A 18 -7.24 -6.26 -7.55
N TYR A 19 -7.34 -7.58 -7.62
CA TYR A 19 -6.18 -8.44 -7.92
C TYR A 19 -5.53 -8.10 -9.27
N ARG A 20 -6.33 -7.68 -10.26
CA ARG A 20 -5.83 -7.25 -11.57
C ARG A 20 -4.98 -5.99 -11.48
N GLN A 21 -5.37 -5.02 -10.65
CA GLN A 21 -4.57 -3.82 -10.39
C GLN A 21 -3.26 -4.19 -9.71
N LEU A 22 -3.31 -5.03 -8.66
CA LEU A 22 -2.12 -5.52 -7.98
C LEU A 22 -1.14 -6.20 -8.94
N ASP A 23 -1.63 -7.16 -9.75
CA ASP A 23 -0.78 -7.88 -10.70
C ASP A 23 -0.19 -6.95 -11.78
N TYR A 24 -1.00 -6.03 -12.32
CA TYR A 24 -0.53 -5.08 -13.31
C TYR A 24 0.55 -4.14 -12.75
N TRP A 25 0.37 -3.61 -11.53
CA TRP A 25 1.33 -2.72 -10.89
C TRP A 25 2.62 -3.43 -10.49
N ALA A 26 2.55 -4.69 -10.05
CA ALA A 26 3.73 -5.51 -9.81
C ALA A 26 4.49 -5.80 -11.11
N ARG A 27 3.79 -6.20 -12.17
CA ARG A 27 4.41 -6.53 -13.47
C ARG A 27 5.02 -5.32 -14.19
N THR A 28 4.53 -4.12 -13.91
CA THR A 28 5.03 -2.86 -14.51
C THR A 28 6.00 -2.10 -13.60
N GLY A 29 6.41 -2.71 -12.49
CA GLY A 29 7.32 -2.14 -11.50
C GLY A 29 6.78 -0.91 -10.77
N LEU A 30 5.47 -0.62 -10.85
CA LEU A 30 4.89 0.51 -10.13
C LEU A 30 4.86 0.24 -8.63
N VAL A 31 4.49 -0.97 -8.20
CA VAL A 31 4.62 -1.44 -6.81
C VAL A 31 4.94 -2.93 -6.83
N GLU A 32 6.12 -3.29 -6.33
CA GLU A 32 6.62 -4.66 -6.29
C GLU A 32 6.60 -5.18 -4.84
N PRO A 33 6.44 -6.50 -4.64
CA PRO A 33 6.51 -7.09 -3.30
C PRO A 33 7.93 -7.01 -2.74
N THR A 34 8.10 -6.41 -1.57
CA THR A 34 9.41 -6.24 -0.93
C THR A 34 9.79 -7.39 0.00
N VAL A 35 8.80 -8.10 0.58
CA VAL A 35 9.06 -9.21 1.51
C VAL A 35 9.41 -10.50 0.77
N ARG A 36 8.69 -10.82 -0.31
CA ARG A 36 8.99 -11.99 -1.13
C ARG A 36 8.47 -11.82 -2.56
N GLU A 37 9.36 -11.92 -3.53
CA GLU A 37 8.98 -12.03 -4.94
C GLU A 37 8.48 -13.45 -5.29
N ALA A 38 7.81 -13.57 -6.44
CA ALA A 38 7.46 -14.89 -6.97
C ALA A 38 8.64 -15.47 -7.76
N SER A 39 9.27 -16.52 -7.24
CA SER A 39 10.25 -17.35 -7.95
C SER A 39 9.61 -18.66 -8.45
N GLY A 40 9.13 -18.68 -9.69
CA GLY A 40 8.60 -19.89 -10.33
C GLY A 40 7.20 -20.33 -9.88
N SER A 41 6.76 -21.49 -10.38
CA SER A 41 5.41 -22.01 -10.16
C SER A 41 5.20 -22.41 -8.69
N GLY A 42 4.14 -21.91 -8.05
CA GLY A 42 3.79 -22.22 -6.66
C GLY A 42 4.37 -21.27 -5.60
N SER A 43 5.33 -20.41 -5.96
CA SER A 43 5.81 -19.33 -5.09
C SER A 43 4.77 -18.21 -4.98
N GLN A 44 4.66 -17.60 -3.80
CA GLN A 44 3.69 -16.53 -3.57
C GLN A 44 4.38 -15.22 -3.20
N ARG A 45 3.96 -14.16 -3.89
CA ARG A 45 4.34 -12.79 -3.56
C ARG A 45 3.87 -12.45 -2.14
N LEU A 46 4.77 -11.91 -1.33
CA LEU A 46 4.43 -11.30 -0.06
C LEU A 46 4.77 -9.81 -0.10
N TYR A 47 3.77 -9.01 0.24
CA TYR A 47 3.86 -7.57 0.29
C TYR A 47 4.11 -7.13 1.72
N GLY A 48 5.07 -6.24 1.94
CA GLY A 48 5.29 -5.61 3.24
C GLY A 48 4.20 -4.58 3.54
N PHE A 49 4.19 -4.07 4.78
CA PHE A 49 3.29 -3.00 5.17
C PHE A 49 3.41 -1.78 4.24
N ARG A 50 4.66 -1.42 3.93
CA ARG A 50 4.97 -0.26 3.10
C ARG A 50 4.46 -0.42 1.66
N ASP A 51 4.56 -1.61 1.10
CA ASP A 51 4.01 -1.89 -0.24
C ASP A 51 2.51 -1.60 -0.25
N ILE A 52 1.79 -2.07 0.78
CA ILE A 52 0.34 -1.89 0.91
C ILE A 52 -0.04 -0.43 1.10
N LEU A 53 0.72 0.33 1.88
CA LEU A 53 0.57 1.77 2.00
C LEU A 53 0.69 2.45 0.63
N VAL A 54 1.75 2.15 -0.12
CA VAL A 54 1.98 2.69 -1.46
C VAL A 54 0.85 2.28 -2.41
N LEU A 55 0.41 1.02 -2.40
CA LEU A 55 -0.73 0.53 -3.20
C LEU A 55 -1.99 1.37 -2.96
N LYS A 56 -2.29 1.67 -1.69
CA LYS A 56 -3.47 2.46 -1.30
C LYS A 56 -3.35 3.92 -1.75
N ILE A 57 -2.15 4.51 -1.65
CA ILE A 57 -1.90 5.88 -2.14
C ILE A 57 -2.02 5.94 -3.66
N VAL A 58 -1.42 5.00 -4.39
CA VAL A 58 -1.54 4.87 -5.86
C VAL A 58 -3.01 4.80 -6.27
N LYS A 59 -3.82 3.98 -5.57
CA LYS A 59 -5.26 3.88 -5.82
C LYS A 59 -5.97 5.23 -5.64
N ARG A 60 -5.72 5.93 -4.53
CA ARG A 60 -6.34 7.25 -4.26
C ARG A 60 -5.95 8.31 -5.29
N LEU A 61 -4.69 8.33 -5.72
CA LEU A 61 -4.23 9.24 -6.77
C LEU A 61 -4.90 8.92 -8.12
N LEU A 62 -5.03 7.64 -8.49
CA LEU A 62 -5.74 7.25 -9.71
C LEU A 62 -7.22 7.61 -9.65
N ASP A 63 -7.88 7.41 -8.51
CA ASP A 63 -9.30 7.77 -8.33
C ASP A 63 -9.53 9.28 -8.42
N ALA A 64 -8.53 10.08 -8.02
CA ALA A 64 -8.53 11.53 -8.17
C ALA A 64 -8.19 12.00 -9.60
N GLY A 65 -7.97 11.07 -10.54
CA GLY A 65 -7.69 11.39 -11.95
C GLY A 65 -6.23 11.74 -12.26
N VAL A 66 -5.31 11.49 -11.32
CA VAL A 66 -3.88 11.78 -11.51
C VAL A 66 -3.27 10.80 -12.51
N SER A 67 -2.45 11.31 -13.43
CA SER A 67 -1.82 10.48 -14.46
C SER A 67 -0.85 9.45 -13.86
N LEU A 68 -0.78 8.26 -14.50
CA LEU A 68 0.15 7.20 -14.07
C LEU A 68 1.61 7.65 -14.07
N GLN A 69 1.97 8.56 -14.97
CA GLN A 69 3.32 9.12 -15.06
C GLN A 69 3.67 9.92 -13.78
N ASN A 70 2.77 10.80 -13.34
CA ASN A 70 2.98 11.59 -12.12
C ASN A 70 3.00 10.70 -10.88
N ILE A 71 2.10 9.72 -10.84
CA ILE A 71 2.04 8.75 -9.74
C ILE A 71 3.37 8.02 -9.58
N ARG A 72 4.00 7.59 -10.68
CA ARG A 72 5.30 6.90 -10.61
C ARG A 72 6.37 7.76 -9.94
N THR A 73 6.40 9.05 -10.22
CA THR A 73 7.31 10.01 -9.56
C THR A 73 7.04 10.06 -8.06
N ALA A 74 5.78 10.24 -7.65
CA ALA A 74 5.41 10.29 -6.23
C ALA A 74 5.71 8.97 -5.48
N VAL A 75 5.47 7.83 -6.10
CA VAL A 75 5.77 6.51 -5.52
C VAL A 75 7.26 6.36 -5.23
N ASN A 76 8.13 6.78 -6.14
CA ASN A 76 9.57 6.72 -5.91
C ASN A 76 9.98 7.57 -4.69
N TYR A 77 9.45 8.79 -4.57
CA TYR A 77 9.71 9.64 -3.40
C TYR A 77 9.26 8.98 -2.08
N LEU A 78 8.10 8.34 -2.06
CA LEU A 78 7.60 7.66 -0.86
C LEU A 78 8.44 6.45 -0.45
N ARG A 79 9.17 5.82 -1.39
CA ARG A 79 10.00 4.63 -1.15
C ARG A 79 11.37 4.95 -0.55
N ASP A 80 11.83 6.19 -0.61
CA ASP A 80 13.16 6.55 -0.09
C ASP A 80 13.11 7.11 1.35
N ARG A 81 11.91 7.38 1.88
CA ARG A 81 11.72 8.01 3.20
C ARG A 81 11.60 7.05 4.39
N GLY A 82 11.97 7.51 5.57
CA GLY A 82 11.72 6.80 6.82
C GLY A 82 10.25 6.86 7.26
N VAL A 83 9.85 5.95 8.17
CA VAL A 83 8.47 5.87 8.68
C VAL A 83 8.01 7.18 9.33
N ALA A 84 8.84 7.78 10.19
CA ALA A 84 8.51 9.03 10.89
C ALA A 84 8.28 10.21 9.94
N GLU A 85 8.98 10.25 8.80
CA GLU A 85 8.80 11.31 7.81
C GLU A 85 7.47 11.17 7.06
N LEU A 86 7.06 9.92 6.76
CA LEU A 86 5.81 9.65 6.04
C LEU A 86 4.57 10.10 6.81
N GLU A 87 4.60 10.08 8.15
CA GLU A 87 3.45 10.49 8.97
C GLU A 87 3.13 11.99 8.85
N SER A 88 4.15 12.83 8.63
CA SER A 88 4.00 14.28 8.48
C SER A 88 3.67 14.75 7.06
N ILE A 89 3.73 13.85 6.06
CA ILE A 89 3.59 14.24 4.66
C ILE A 89 2.12 14.31 4.24
N THR A 90 1.76 15.37 3.53
CA THR A 90 0.55 15.47 2.73
C THR A 90 0.91 15.57 1.26
N LEU A 91 0.48 14.60 0.45
CA LEU A 91 0.61 14.68 -1.00
C LEU A 91 -0.52 15.53 -1.56
N MET A 92 -0.19 16.58 -2.30
CA MET A 92 -1.14 17.48 -2.95
C MET A 92 -1.06 17.31 -4.46
N SER A 93 -2.19 17.30 -5.15
CA SER A 93 -2.23 17.14 -6.60
C SER A 93 -3.28 18.03 -7.25
N ASP A 94 -2.90 18.72 -8.31
CA ASP A 94 -3.81 19.45 -9.23
C ASP A 94 -4.24 18.58 -10.44
N GLY A 95 -3.79 17.32 -10.47
CA GLY A 95 -4.04 16.35 -11.55
C GLY A 95 -2.91 16.29 -12.59
N ALA A 96 -2.19 17.40 -12.79
CA ALA A 96 -1.06 17.52 -13.70
C ALA A 96 0.29 17.37 -13.00
N SER A 97 0.36 17.68 -11.71
CA SER A 97 1.55 17.61 -10.87
C SER A 97 1.19 17.08 -9.48
N ILE A 98 2.19 16.49 -8.80
CA ILE A 98 2.08 16.08 -7.40
C ILE A 98 3.14 16.83 -6.61
N TYR A 99 2.74 17.43 -5.51
CA TYR A 99 3.56 18.18 -4.58
C TYR A 99 3.57 17.47 -3.23
N GLU A 100 4.70 17.52 -2.56
CA GLU A 100 4.81 17.10 -1.17
C GLU A 100 4.69 18.36 -0.30
N CYS A 101 3.72 18.36 0.61
CA CYS A 101 3.57 19.42 1.60
C CYS A 101 3.83 18.85 2.99
N THR A 102 4.66 19.54 3.75
CA THR A 102 5.00 19.22 5.14
C THR A 102 4.50 20.28 6.11
N SER A 103 3.97 21.40 5.60
CA SER A 103 3.38 22.47 6.40
C SER A 103 2.04 22.98 5.82
N PRO A 104 1.17 23.58 6.65
CA PRO A 104 -0.06 24.21 6.17
C PRO A 104 0.18 25.38 5.20
N ASP A 105 1.27 26.13 5.36
CA ASP A 105 1.57 27.29 4.51
C ASP A 105 1.86 26.86 3.07
N GLU A 106 2.61 25.78 2.87
CA GLU A 106 2.84 25.19 1.53
C GLU A 106 1.53 24.77 0.84
N ILE A 107 0.55 24.29 1.61
CA ILE A 107 -0.77 23.93 1.10
C ILE A 107 -1.54 25.18 0.66
N ILE A 108 -1.46 26.26 1.46
CA ILE A 108 -2.11 27.54 1.15
C ILE A 108 -1.51 28.14 -0.12
N ASP A 109 -0.18 28.11 -0.28
CA ASP A 109 0.50 28.65 -1.45
C ASP A 109 0.07 27.94 -2.75
N LEU A 110 -0.11 26.62 -2.71
CA LEU A 110 -0.63 25.86 -3.86
C LEU A 110 -2.06 26.26 -4.24
N LEU A 111 -2.90 26.57 -3.25
CA LEU A 111 -4.29 26.98 -3.45
C LEU A 111 -4.41 28.40 -4.02
N GLN A 112 -3.46 29.29 -3.70
CA GLN A 112 -3.45 30.67 -4.22
C GLN A 112 -3.33 30.74 -5.75
N GLY A 113 -2.87 29.68 -6.40
CA GLY A 113 -2.86 29.55 -7.86
C GLY A 113 -4.25 29.49 -8.52
N GLY A 114 -5.35 29.40 -7.75
CA GLY A 114 -6.72 29.40 -8.27
C GLY A 114 -7.19 28.08 -8.87
N GLN A 115 -6.32 27.05 -8.86
CA GLN A 115 -6.61 25.69 -9.28
C GLN A 115 -7.17 24.84 -8.14
N GLY A 116 -8.05 23.88 -8.48
CA GLY A 116 -8.50 22.88 -7.51
C GLY A 116 -7.40 21.86 -7.23
N VAL A 117 -7.17 21.54 -5.96
CA VAL A 117 -6.18 20.54 -5.54
C VAL A 117 -6.84 19.48 -4.66
N PHE A 118 -6.34 18.27 -4.75
CA PHE A 118 -6.70 17.14 -3.91
C PHE A 118 -5.52 16.76 -3.00
N GLY A 119 -5.80 16.56 -1.71
CA GLY A 119 -4.79 16.22 -0.71
C GLY A 119 -4.94 14.80 -0.15
N ILE A 120 -3.83 14.09 0.00
CA ILE A 120 -3.72 12.81 0.70
C ILE A 120 -2.75 12.97 1.86
N ALA A 121 -3.29 13.05 3.08
CA ALA A 121 -2.49 12.96 4.29
C ALA A 121 -1.95 11.53 4.45
N VAL A 122 -0.65 11.33 4.23
CA VAL A 122 -0.02 10.01 4.21
C VAL A 122 -0.11 9.33 5.58
N GLY A 123 0.10 10.08 6.67
CA GLY A 123 -0.08 9.57 8.04
C GLY A 123 -1.50 9.05 8.30
N LYS A 124 -2.54 9.64 7.70
CA LYS A 124 -3.90 9.11 7.83
C LYS A 124 -4.07 7.78 7.09
N VAL A 125 -3.50 7.67 5.89
CA VAL A 125 -3.53 6.41 5.12
C VAL A 125 -2.75 5.32 5.85
N TRP A 126 -1.63 5.67 6.49
CA TRP A 126 -0.86 4.78 7.34
C TRP A 126 -1.73 4.14 8.42
N SER A 127 -2.39 4.95 9.27
CA SER A 127 -3.24 4.43 10.33
C SER A 127 -4.41 3.57 9.81
N GLU A 128 -4.96 3.89 8.64
CA GLU A 128 -5.99 3.04 8.02
C GLU A 128 -5.47 1.69 7.58
N VAL A 129 -4.26 1.64 6.99
CA VAL A 129 -3.61 0.38 6.58
C VAL A 129 -3.28 -0.45 7.80
N GLU A 130 -2.71 0.17 8.84
CA GLU A 130 -2.44 -0.49 10.13
C GLU A 130 -3.70 -1.10 10.72
N GLY A 131 -4.78 -0.32 10.84
CA GLY A 131 -6.06 -0.84 11.34
C GLY A 131 -6.65 -1.97 10.48
N SER A 132 -6.48 -1.90 9.15
CA SER A 132 -6.94 -2.98 8.26
C SER A 132 -6.13 -4.25 8.46
N LEU A 133 -4.80 -4.14 8.59
CA LEU A 133 -3.91 -5.28 8.71
C LEU A 133 -3.91 -5.92 10.10
N ALA A 134 -4.29 -5.17 11.14
CA ALA A 134 -4.43 -5.69 12.50
C ALA A 134 -5.40 -6.89 12.61
N VAL A 135 -6.42 -6.94 11.73
CA VAL A 135 -7.43 -8.00 11.70
C VAL A 135 -7.25 -8.99 10.55
N LEU A 136 -6.23 -8.81 9.72
CA LEU A 136 -5.98 -9.67 8.55
C LEU A 136 -4.77 -10.58 8.76
N GLN A 137 -4.79 -11.73 8.09
CA GLN A 137 -3.73 -12.72 8.17
C GLN A 137 -2.49 -12.27 7.39
N GLY A 138 -1.34 -12.25 8.07
CA GLY A 138 0.01 -12.08 7.53
C GLY A 138 0.88 -13.32 7.72
N GLU A 139 2.14 -13.23 7.29
CA GLU A 139 3.13 -14.31 7.36
C GLU A 139 4.49 -13.80 7.82
N VAL A 140 5.14 -14.56 8.71
CA VAL A 140 6.53 -14.35 9.13
C VAL A 140 7.26 -15.68 9.03
N GLU A 141 8.36 -15.73 8.27
CA GLU A 141 9.17 -16.95 8.09
C GLU A 141 8.34 -18.20 7.69
N GLY A 142 7.26 -17.99 6.92
CA GLY A 142 6.37 -19.08 6.47
C GLY A 142 5.30 -19.50 7.49
N SER A 143 5.28 -18.90 8.68
CA SER A 143 4.23 -19.09 9.69
C SER A 143 3.15 -18.02 9.55
N ALA A 144 1.88 -18.41 9.65
CA ALA A 144 0.76 -17.47 9.68
C ALA A 144 0.77 -16.67 10.99
N VAL A 145 0.52 -15.36 10.90
CA VAL A 145 0.43 -14.44 12.04
C VAL A 145 -0.78 -13.54 11.85
N GLY A 146 -1.56 -13.29 12.90
CA GLY A 146 -2.75 -12.45 12.85
C GLY A 146 -3.95 -13.07 12.12
N GLY A 147 -5.07 -12.34 12.10
CA GLY A 147 -6.36 -12.80 11.58
C GLY A 147 -7.18 -13.54 12.63
N GLU A 148 -8.18 -12.89 13.21
CA GLU A 148 -9.26 -13.59 13.92
C GLU A 148 -10.12 -14.33 12.86
N ASP A 149 -10.50 -15.58 13.15
CA ASP A 149 -11.45 -16.44 12.41
C ASP A 149 -11.04 -17.32 11.22
N ASN A 150 -9.77 -17.42 10.81
CA ASN A 150 -9.43 -18.37 9.72
C ASN A 150 -8.91 -19.76 10.17
N ASP A 151 -8.88 -20.01 11.47
CA ASP A 151 -8.37 -21.27 12.01
C ASP A 151 -9.30 -22.45 11.71
N GLU A 152 -10.60 -22.24 11.47
CA GLU A 152 -11.53 -23.33 11.14
C GLU A 152 -11.19 -24.03 9.81
N LEU A 153 -10.75 -23.28 8.78
CA LEU A 153 -10.38 -23.85 7.48
C LEU A 153 -9.01 -24.52 7.53
N ALA A 154 -8.07 -23.97 8.32
CA ALA A 154 -6.76 -24.56 8.56
C ALA A 154 -6.87 -25.86 9.38
N GLU A 155 -7.71 -25.87 10.41
CA GLU A 155 -8.05 -27.07 11.18
C GLU A 155 -8.74 -28.13 10.32
N ARG A 156 -9.69 -27.75 9.47
CA ARG A 156 -10.34 -28.68 8.53
C ARG A 156 -9.37 -29.31 7.54
N ARG A 157 -8.33 -28.58 7.10
CA ARG A 157 -7.27 -29.14 6.26
C ARG A 157 -6.38 -30.11 7.03
N LYS A 158 -5.99 -29.78 8.27
CA LYS A 158 -5.23 -30.68 9.15
C LYS A 158 -6.00 -31.99 9.44
N ARG A 159 -7.31 -31.93 9.69
CA ARG A 159 -8.15 -33.12 9.92
C ARG A 159 -8.40 -34.00 8.69
N LYS A 160 -8.10 -33.53 7.48
CA LYS A 160 -8.16 -34.35 6.24
C LYS A 160 -6.84 -35.02 5.87
N LEU A 161 -5.74 -34.59 6.49
CA LEU A 161 -4.39 -35.08 6.25
C LEU A 161 -3.88 -36.02 7.36
N ALA A 162 -4.67 -36.19 8.44
CA ALA A 162 -4.48 -37.18 9.51
C ALA A 162 -5.50 -38.31 9.34
#